data_AF-A0A381FES2-F1
#
_entry.id   AF-A0A381FES2-F1
#
_cell.length_a   1.000
_cell.length_b   1.000
_cell.length_c   1.000
_cell.angle_alpha   90.00
_cell.angle_beta   90.00
_cell.angle_gamma   90.00
#
_symmetry.space_group_name_H-M   'P 1'
#
loop_
_entity.id
_entity.type
_entity.pdbx_description
1 polymer ?
#
loop_
_entity_poly.entity_id
_entity_poly.type
_entity_poly.pdbx_seq_one_letter_code
_entity_poly.pdbx_strand_id
1 'polypeptide(L)'
;MNRRFAHFFFFYKYIKKGTILFFPLYLTNFILMMKNLLLLVSMVLSASFYSQDYKKKIAKSSCDCVKSIKTEGKSNSAITSELGVCMLKAAMPFSKEIKKDYNIDPTADITDGEKMEQLGIKMGILMAEECQEEFLKMAQYSDDEDGGKESSELLINGTVTKIEKENFIIFHVVGENKILNKIYWISPVDSNLDLPKEYQTLMNKKVNISYFTMEIFDPKMNEYKTLNIISTLKTE
;
A
#
# COMPACT_ATOMS: atom_id res chain seq x y z
N MET A 1 -35.04 24.78 39.49
CA MET A 1 -35.75 25.48 40.59
C MET A 1 -36.98 24.67 40.97
N ASN A 2 -36.84 23.85 42.01
CA ASN A 2 -37.83 23.46 43.04
C ASN A 2 -39.34 23.37 42.69
N ARG A 3 -39.97 22.17 42.79
CA ARG A 3 -40.69 21.69 44.00
C ARG A 3 -41.62 20.47 43.77
N ARG A 4 -41.60 19.59 44.77
CA ARG A 4 -42.70 18.76 45.35
C ARG A 4 -43.15 17.52 44.56
N PHE A 5 -42.83 16.28 44.96
CA PHE A 5 -43.19 15.51 46.18
C PHE A 5 -44.70 15.45 46.48
N ALA A 6 -45.30 14.29 46.16
CA ALA A 6 -46.49 13.68 46.79
C ALA A 6 -46.52 12.21 46.32
N HIS A 7 -46.33 11.22 47.20
CA HIS A 7 -47.38 10.48 47.93
C HIS A 7 -48.29 9.67 46.98
N PHE A 8 -48.70 8.43 47.22
CA PHE A 8 -48.53 7.43 48.27
C PHE A 8 -49.35 6.22 47.75
N PHE A 9 -48.91 5.00 48.02
CA PHE A 9 -49.76 3.83 48.31
C PHE A 9 -50.69 3.26 47.22
N PHE A 10 -50.37 2.04 46.79
CA PHE A 10 -51.39 1.01 46.60
C PHE A 10 -51.16 -0.12 47.62
N PHE A 11 -52.05 -0.15 48.62
CA PHE A 11 -52.30 -1.28 49.51
C PHE A 11 -52.83 -2.46 48.68
N TYR A 12 -52.23 -3.64 48.81
CA TYR A 12 -52.99 -4.89 48.65
C TYR A 12 -52.91 -5.74 49.92
N LYS A 13 -53.86 -5.41 50.80
CA LYS A 13 -54.66 -6.28 51.66
C LYS A 13 -54.48 -7.79 51.40
N TYR A 14 -53.95 -8.51 52.39
CA TYR A 14 -54.58 -9.72 52.95
C TYR A 14 -53.85 -10.16 54.23
N ILE A 15 -54.49 -9.96 55.39
CA ILE A 15 -54.13 -10.59 56.66
C ILE A 15 -55.15 -11.70 56.90
N LYS A 16 -54.70 -12.95 57.04
CA LYS A 16 -55.40 -13.93 57.87
C LYS A 16 -54.42 -14.89 58.55
N LYS A 17 -54.29 -14.65 59.86
CA LYS A 17 -53.91 -15.55 60.96
C LYS A 17 -52.53 -16.22 60.93
N GLY A 18 -51.67 -15.66 61.79
CA GLY A 18 -50.94 -16.44 62.78
C GLY A 18 -49.54 -16.88 62.37
N THR A 19 -48.60 -16.65 63.28
CA THR A 19 -47.21 -17.13 63.30
C THR A 19 -46.17 -16.11 62.82
N ILE A 20 -45.48 -15.54 63.81
CA ILE A 20 -44.19 -14.86 63.71
C ILE A 20 -43.17 -15.84 63.14
N LEU A 21 -42.38 -15.47 62.12
CA LEU A 21 -40.93 -15.76 62.00
C LEU A 21 -40.36 -15.44 60.59
N PHE A 22 -39.22 -14.74 60.59
CA PHE A 22 -38.15 -14.65 59.58
C PHE A 22 -38.40 -14.02 58.18
N PHE A 23 -38.01 -12.75 58.08
CA PHE A 23 -37.29 -12.15 56.94
C PHE A 23 -35.92 -12.85 56.75
N PRO A 24 -35.23 -12.84 55.59
CA PRO A 24 -35.61 -13.23 54.23
C PRO A 24 -34.63 -14.31 53.67
N LEU A 25 -35.10 -15.51 53.29
CA LEU A 25 -34.23 -16.55 52.68
C LEU A 25 -34.16 -16.49 51.13
N TYR A 26 -34.91 -15.59 50.50
CA TYR A 26 -34.95 -15.46 49.03
C TYR A 26 -34.04 -14.36 48.47
N LEU A 27 -33.62 -13.38 49.29
CA LEU A 27 -32.72 -12.32 48.85
C LEU A 27 -31.26 -12.81 48.73
N THR A 28 -30.87 -13.82 49.52
CA THR A 28 -29.50 -14.34 49.56
C THR A 28 -29.15 -15.18 48.33
N ASN A 29 -30.11 -15.93 47.77
CA ASN A 29 -29.88 -16.73 46.55
C ASN A 29 -29.77 -15.88 45.28
N PHE A 30 -30.53 -14.78 45.19
CA PHE A 30 -30.42 -13.85 44.05
C PHE A 30 -29.06 -13.12 44.04
N ILE A 31 -28.56 -12.74 45.22
CA ILE A 31 -27.24 -12.12 45.37
C ILE A 31 -26.10 -13.13 45.06
N LEU A 32 -26.27 -14.41 45.39
CA LEU A 32 -25.29 -15.46 45.06
C LEU A 32 -25.19 -15.74 43.55
N MET A 33 -26.31 -15.76 42.80
CA MET A 33 -26.30 -15.92 41.34
C MET A 33 -25.68 -14.71 40.62
N MET A 34 -25.93 -13.49 41.10
CA MET A 34 -25.39 -12.26 40.49
C MET A 34 -23.88 -12.07 40.79
N LYS A 35 -23.39 -12.57 41.94
CA LYS A 35 -21.98 -12.55 42.33
C LYS A 35 -21.13 -13.52 41.50
N ASN A 36 -21.65 -14.71 41.18
CA ASN A 36 -20.97 -15.64 40.27
C ASN A 36 -21.01 -15.16 38.82
N LEU A 37 -22.07 -14.45 38.39
CA LEU A 37 -22.13 -13.83 37.06
C LEU A 37 -21.14 -12.66 36.92
N LEU A 38 -20.99 -11.84 37.96
CA LEU A 38 -20.01 -10.73 37.97
C LEU A 38 -18.56 -11.21 37.93
N LEU A 39 -18.26 -12.33 38.60
CA LEU A 39 -16.93 -12.98 38.56
C LEU A 39 -16.62 -13.58 37.17
N LEU A 40 -17.62 -14.11 36.48
CA LEU A 40 -17.47 -14.69 35.14
C LEU A 40 -17.28 -13.61 34.06
N VAL A 41 -17.97 -12.48 34.18
CA VAL A 41 -17.78 -11.31 33.28
C VAL A 41 -16.41 -10.67 33.48
N SER A 42 -15.89 -10.61 34.72
CA SER A 42 -14.55 -10.07 34.99
C SER A 42 -13.40 -10.89 34.37
N MET A 43 -13.61 -12.17 34.08
CA MET A 43 -12.55 -13.05 33.54
C MET A 43 -12.45 -12.97 32.00
N VAL A 44 -13.49 -12.48 31.31
CA VAL A 44 -13.52 -12.37 29.84
C VAL A 44 -12.93 -11.03 29.35
N LEU A 45 -12.93 -9.99 30.17
CA LEU A 45 -12.42 -8.65 29.80
C LEU A 45 -10.89 -8.51 29.79
N SER A 46 -10.14 -9.44 30.38
CA SER A 46 -8.66 -9.38 30.42
C SER A 46 -7.99 -9.83 29.11
N ALA A 47 -8.73 -10.44 28.18
CA ALA A 47 -8.18 -10.99 26.94
C ALA A 47 -8.00 -9.96 25.80
N SER A 48 -8.40 -8.70 26.00
CA SER A 48 -8.49 -7.71 24.92
C SER A 48 -7.37 -6.65 24.86
N PHE A 49 -6.32 -6.75 25.68
CA PHE A 49 -5.29 -5.70 25.78
C PHE A 49 -3.95 -5.96 25.09
N TYR A 50 -3.79 -7.04 24.31
CA TYR A 50 -2.50 -7.40 23.68
C TYR A 50 -2.30 -6.99 22.21
N SER A 51 -3.15 -6.11 21.66
CA SER A 51 -3.16 -5.82 20.21
C SER A 51 -2.33 -4.61 19.76
N GLN A 52 -1.75 -3.80 20.66
CA GLN A 52 -1.09 -2.53 20.29
C GLN A 52 0.34 -2.37 20.84
N ASP A 53 1.26 -3.26 20.48
CA ASP A 53 2.68 -2.99 20.74
C ASP A 53 3.61 -3.47 19.59
N TYR A 54 3.24 -4.54 18.88
CA TYR A 54 4.11 -5.06 17.81
C TYR A 54 4.21 -4.14 16.59
N LYS A 55 3.10 -3.53 16.13
CA LYS A 55 3.09 -2.59 14.99
C LYS A 55 4.01 -1.39 15.23
N LYS A 56 3.95 -0.82 16.44
CA LYS A 56 4.81 0.28 16.87
C LYS A 56 6.28 -0.14 16.98
N LYS A 57 6.56 -1.35 17.48
CA LYS A 57 7.91 -1.92 17.50
C LYS A 57 8.49 -2.10 16.11
N ILE A 58 7.70 -2.61 15.16
CA ILE A 58 8.12 -2.76 13.76
C ILE A 58 8.43 -1.38 13.17
N ALA A 59 7.51 -0.41 13.32
CA ALA A 59 7.69 0.93 12.81
C ALA A 59 8.99 1.54 13.33
N LYS A 60 9.14 1.62 14.67
CA LYS A 60 10.33 2.19 15.31
C LYS A 60 11.62 1.49 14.88
N SER A 61 11.63 0.16 14.86
CA SER A 61 12.81 -0.60 14.42
C SER A 61 13.16 -0.34 12.95
N SER A 62 12.16 -0.16 12.09
CA SER A 62 12.37 0.15 10.68
C SER A 62 12.92 1.56 10.51
N CYS A 63 12.37 2.54 11.24
CA CYS A 63 12.84 3.93 11.26
C CYS A 63 14.29 4.02 11.74
N ASP A 64 14.63 3.30 12.82
CA ASP A 64 15.99 3.30 13.37
C ASP A 64 16.99 2.63 12.41
N CYS A 65 16.56 1.61 11.67
CA CYS A 65 17.36 1.01 10.59
C CYS A 65 17.60 2.01 9.45
N VAL A 66 16.56 2.73 9.01
CA VAL A 66 16.65 3.71 7.92
C VAL A 66 17.62 4.85 8.23
N LYS A 67 17.69 5.32 9.47
CA LYS A 67 18.65 6.36 9.89
C LYS A 67 20.11 5.98 9.61
N SER A 68 20.41 4.69 9.55
CA SER A 68 21.77 4.17 9.32
C SER A 68 22.11 3.98 7.83
N ILE A 69 21.13 4.14 6.94
CA ILE A 69 21.32 4.01 5.49
C ILE A 69 22.15 5.19 4.99
N LYS A 70 23.29 4.89 4.38
CA LYS A 70 24.11 5.89 3.68
C LYS A 70 23.53 6.13 2.29
N THR A 71 23.11 7.36 2.01
CA THR A 71 22.53 7.75 0.72
C THR A 71 23.56 8.26 -0.28
N GLU A 72 24.72 8.75 0.19
CA GLU A 72 25.78 9.28 -0.67
C GLU A 72 26.38 8.21 -1.60
N GLY A 73 26.33 8.48 -2.91
CA GLY A 73 26.96 7.63 -3.93
C GLY A 73 26.23 6.32 -4.23
N LYS A 74 25.01 6.11 -3.72
CA LYS A 74 24.16 4.96 -4.06
C LYS A 74 23.10 5.35 -5.10
N SER A 75 22.70 4.39 -5.93
CA SER A 75 21.52 4.54 -6.79
C SER A 75 20.23 4.47 -5.97
N ASN A 76 19.17 5.09 -6.48
CA ASN A 76 17.84 5.07 -5.86
C ASN A 76 17.33 3.64 -5.64
N SER A 77 17.48 2.76 -6.65
CA SER A 77 17.11 1.34 -6.53
C SER A 77 17.84 0.63 -5.38
N ALA A 78 19.11 0.95 -5.11
CA ALA A 78 19.85 0.40 -3.98
C ALA A 78 19.33 0.94 -2.63
N ILE A 79 18.96 2.22 -2.57
CA ILE A 79 18.37 2.85 -1.37
C ILE A 79 16.99 2.25 -1.06
N THR A 80 16.14 2.06 -2.08
CA THR A 80 14.82 1.41 -1.96
C THR A 80 14.94 -0.04 -1.52
N SER A 81 15.94 -0.78 -2.04
CA SER A 81 16.22 -2.14 -1.61
C SER A 81 16.61 -2.21 -0.13
N GLU A 82 17.45 -1.28 0.34
CA GLU A 82 17.84 -1.21 1.76
C GLU A 82 16.67 -0.84 2.67
N LEU A 83 15.74 0.01 2.21
CA LEU A 83 14.48 0.27 2.90
C LEU A 83 13.65 -1.01 3.07
N GLY A 84 13.45 -1.77 1.98
CA GLY A 84 12.73 -3.03 2.00
C GLY A 84 13.36 -4.03 2.98
N VAL A 85 14.69 -4.12 3.02
CA VAL A 85 15.42 -4.96 3.98
C VAL A 85 15.20 -4.49 5.43
N CYS A 86 15.18 -3.19 5.69
CA CYS A 86 14.90 -2.65 7.03
C CYS A 86 13.48 -3.03 7.50
N MET A 87 12.47 -2.84 6.65
CA MET A 87 11.09 -3.21 6.95
C MET A 87 10.93 -4.72 7.19
N LEU A 88 11.52 -5.53 6.32
CA LEU A 88 11.42 -6.99 6.42
C LEU A 88 12.11 -7.52 7.69
N LYS A 89 13.31 -7.04 8.01
CA LYS A 89 14.03 -7.41 9.24
C LYS A 89 13.24 -7.05 10.50
N ALA A 90 12.58 -5.90 10.51
CA ALA A 90 11.75 -5.47 11.62
C ALA A 90 10.47 -6.32 11.75
N ALA A 91 9.93 -6.81 10.63
CA ALA A 91 8.69 -7.59 10.56
C ALA A 91 8.89 -9.07 10.94
N MET A 92 10.00 -9.70 10.55
CA MET A 92 10.26 -11.14 10.77
C MET A 92 10.02 -11.64 12.21
N PRO A 93 10.45 -10.93 13.28
CA PRO A 93 10.21 -11.37 14.67
C PRO A 93 8.73 -11.46 15.06
N PHE A 94 7.85 -10.79 14.33
CA PHE A 94 6.41 -10.70 14.58
C PHE A 94 5.59 -11.47 13.53
N SER A 95 6.21 -12.44 12.86
CA SER A 95 5.56 -13.19 11.76
C SER A 95 4.22 -13.82 12.17
N LYS A 96 4.05 -14.25 13.43
CA LYS A 96 2.79 -14.84 13.91
C LYS A 96 1.68 -13.80 14.01
N GLU A 97 1.98 -12.64 14.55
CA GLU A 97 1.07 -11.50 14.68
C GLU A 97 0.69 -10.95 13.31
N ILE A 98 1.67 -10.79 12.41
CA ILE A 98 1.45 -10.34 11.04
C ILE A 98 0.58 -11.34 10.27
N LYS A 99 0.86 -12.64 10.39
CA LYS A 99 0.05 -13.68 9.74
C LYS A 99 -1.39 -13.67 10.26
N LYS A 100 -1.58 -13.47 11.55
CA LYS A 100 -2.90 -13.38 12.16
C LYS A 100 -3.68 -12.15 11.65
N ASP A 101 -3.03 -11.00 11.56
CA ASP A 101 -3.70 -9.72 11.27
C ASP A 101 -3.83 -9.43 9.76
N TYR A 102 -2.90 -9.94 8.95
CA TYR A 102 -2.80 -9.63 7.52
C TYR A 102 -2.79 -10.86 6.61
N ASN A 103 -2.82 -12.07 7.15
CA ASN A 103 -2.72 -13.31 6.38
C ASN A 103 -1.45 -13.42 5.51
N ILE A 104 -0.38 -12.76 5.97
CA ILE A 104 0.94 -12.76 5.34
C ILE A 104 1.96 -13.26 6.34
N ASP A 105 2.79 -14.22 5.94
CA ASP A 105 3.90 -14.73 6.74
C ASP A 105 5.22 -14.19 6.16
N PRO A 106 5.88 -13.20 6.80
CA PRO A 106 7.10 -12.57 6.28
C PRO A 106 8.25 -13.54 5.98
N THR A 107 8.22 -14.74 6.57
CA THR A 107 9.25 -15.76 6.36
C THR A 107 8.83 -16.76 5.29
N ALA A 108 7.59 -17.26 5.35
CA ALA A 108 7.13 -18.28 4.41
C ALA A 108 6.72 -17.71 3.04
N ASP A 109 6.18 -16.48 3.02
CA ASP A 109 5.69 -15.81 1.81
C ASP A 109 6.74 -14.89 1.17
N ILE A 110 8.02 -14.96 1.58
CA ILE A 110 9.08 -14.05 1.09
C ILE A 110 9.29 -14.08 -0.44
N THR A 111 8.85 -15.16 -1.10
CA THR A 111 8.92 -15.32 -2.57
C THR A 111 7.63 -14.96 -3.29
N ASP A 112 6.56 -14.65 -2.55
CA ASP A 112 5.26 -14.21 -3.05
C ASP A 112 5.28 -12.68 -3.18
N GLY A 113 5.48 -12.19 -4.40
CA GLY A 113 5.62 -10.76 -4.69
C GLY A 113 4.42 -9.94 -4.25
N GLU A 114 3.20 -10.40 -4.52
CA GLU A 114 1.96 -9.69 -4.18
C GLU A 114 1.81 -9.55 -2.66
N LYS A 115 2.06 -10.62 -1.91
CA LYS A 115 2.00 -10.57 -0.44
C LYS A 115 3.10 -9.69 0.15
N MET A 116 4.30 -9.72 -0.41
CA MET A 116 5.41 -8.89 0.08
C MET A 116 5.21 -7.41 -0.25
N GLU A 117 4.60 -7.10 -1.39
CA GLU A 117 4.18 -5.74 -1.73
C GLU A 117 3.12 -5.23 -0.75
N GLN A 118 2.06 -6.01 -0.51
CA GLN A 118 1.05 -5.67 0.49
C GLN A 118 1.65 -5.47 1.87
N LEU A 119 2.59 -6.33 2.28
CA LEU A 119 3.32 -6.18 3.53
C LEU A 119 4.11 -4.87 3.56
N GLY A 120 4.86 -4.57 2.50
CA GLY A 120 5.63 -3.33 2.33
C GLY A 120 4.75 -2.08 2.47
N ILE A 121 3.58 -2.06 1.82
CA ILE A 121 2.60 -0.97 1.93
C ILE A 121 2.14 -0.80 3.38
N LYS A 122 1.79 -1.90 4.08
CA LYS A 122 1.39 -1.83 5.49
C LYS A 122 2.52 -1.30 6.37
N MET A 123 3.75 -1.74 6.15
CA MET A 123 4.91 -1.27 6.92
C MET A 123 5.22 0.21 6.63
N GLY A 124 5.10 0.64 5.38
CA GLY A 124 5.24 2.03 4.98
C GLY A 124 4.24 2.95 5.71
N ILE A 125 2.97 2.54 5.79
CA ILE A 125 1.95 3.29 6.56
C ILE A 125 2.33 3.40 8.03
N LEU A 126 2.75 2.30 8.66
CA LEU A 126 3.17 2.30 10.06
C LEU A 126 4.39 3.22 10.31
N MET A 127 5.34 3.24 9.37
CA MET A 127 6.49 4.14 9.43
C MET A 127 6.09 5.60 9.24
N ALA A 128 5.17 5.90 8.32
CA ALA A 128 4.66 7.26 8.12
C ALA A 128 3.96 7.80 9.38
N GLU A 129 3.31 6.95 10.15
CA GLU A 129 2.68 7.32 11.43
C GLU A 129 3.71 7.54 12.55
N GLU A 130 4.77 6.74 12.61
CA GLU A 130 5.75 6.79 13.71
C GLU A 130 6.95 7.73 13.45
N CYS A 131 7.42 7.87 12.20
CA CYS A 131 8.65 8.58 11.83
C CYS A 131 8.54 9.33 10.50
N GLN A 132 7.71 10.38 10.47
CA GLN A 132 7.43 11.17 9.26
C GLN A 132 8.68 11.69 8.54
N GLU A 133 9.69 12.17 9.28
CA GLU A 133 10.89 12.75 8.68
C GLU A 133 11.73 11.69 7.93
N GLU A 134 11.97 10.54 8.55
CA GLU A 134 12.71 9.44 7.96
C GLU A 134 11.93 8.82 6.79
N PHE A 135 10.62 8.67 6.95
CA PHE A 135 9.76 8.16 5.88
C PHE A 135 9.77 9.07 4.65
N LEU A 136 9.63 10.39 4.83
CA LEU A 136 9.66 11.36 3.73
C LEU A 136 11.02 11.42 3.03
N LYS A 137 12.12 11.32 3.78
CA LYS A 137 13.48 11.25 3.19
C LYS A 137 13.61 10.04 2.27
N MET A 138 13.06 8.89 2.66
CA MET A 138 13.11 7.69 1.84
C MET A 138 12.16 7.75 0.65
N ALA A 139 10.99 8.36 0.83
CA ALA A 139 9.99 8.52 -0.23
C ALA A 139 10.57 9.23 -1.47
N GLN A 140 11.47 10.21 -1.27
CA GLN A 140 12.14 10.96 -2.34
C GLN A 140 13.03 10.09 -3.24
N TYR A 141 13.47 8.92 -2.77
CA TYR A 141 14.28 7.98 -3.55
C TYR A 141 13.43 6.92 -4.26
N SER A 142 12.12 6.91 -4.02
CA SER A 142 11.18 5.99 -4.67
C SER A 142 10.64 6.52 -6.01
N ASP A 143 10.92 7.78 -6.36
CA ASP A 143 10.31 8.48 -7.51
C ASP A 143 11.10 8.36 -8.84
N ASP A 144 12.15 7.54 -8.91
CA ASP A 144 12.96 7.37 -10.14
C ASP A 144 12.73 6.04 -10.89
N GLU A 145 11.71 5.26 -10.52
CA GLU A 145 11.25 4.13 -11.34
C GLU A 145 9.73 4.21 -11.51
N ASP A 146 9.33 4.82 -12.62
CA ASP A 146 8.02 4.67 -13.27
C ASP A 146 6.79 5.11 -12.45
N GLY A 147 5.84 5.74 -13.14
CA GLY A 147 4.48 5.86 -12.64
C GLY A 147 3.83 4.47 -12.68
N GLY A 148 4.26 3.58 -11.78
CA GLY A 148 3.78 2.22 -11.63
C GLY A 148 2.36 2.20 -11.07
N LYS A 149 1.38 2.49 -11.93
CA LYS A 149 0.16 1.70 -11.87
C LYS A 149 0.63 0.24 -11.97
N GLU A 150 0.37 -0.56 -10.93
CA GLU A 150 0.34 -2.01 -11.03
C GLU A 150 -0.39 -2.37 -12.33
N SER A 151 0.38 -2.61 -13.40
CA SER A 151 -0.12 -3.33 -14.54
C SER A 151 -0.09 -4.77 -14.08
N SER A 152 -1.16 -5.21 -13.42
CA SER A 152 -1.45 -6.64 -13.22
C SER A 152 -1.03 -7.37 -14.49
N GLU A 153 0.00 -8.22 -14.41
CA GLU A 153 0.51 -8.93 -15.58
C GLU A 153 -0.65 -9.70 -16.22
N LEU A 154 -1.11 -9.23 -17.38
CA LEU A 154 -2.20 -9.87 -18.10
C LEU A 154 -1.66 -11.12 -18.80
N LEU A 155 -1.85 -12.28 -18.18
CA LEU A 155 -1.46 -13.56 -18.75
C LEU A 155 -2.50 -14.04 -19.77
N ILE A 156 -2.07 -14.28 -21.01
CA ILE A 156 -2.89 -14.85 -22.09
C ILE A 156 -2.25 -16.16 -22.55
N ASN A 157 -2.99 -17.27 -22.47
CA ASN A 157 -2.61 -18.57 -23.03
C ASN A 157 -3.38 -18.79 -24.35
N GLY A 158 -2.67 -19.10 -25.44
CA GLY A 158 -3.30 -19.31 -26.75
C GLY A 158 -2.33 -19.81 -27.82
N THR A 159 -2.82 -19.94 -29.06
CA THR A 159 -2.01 -20.29 -30.24
C THR A 159 -1.76 -19.05 -31.08
N VAL A 160 -0.52 -18.80 -31.47
CA VAL A 160 -0.16 -17.69 -32.38
C VAL A 160 -0.71 -17.99 -33.77
N THR A 161 -1.71 -17.23 -34.22
CA THR A 161 -2.36 -17.42 -35.53
C THR A 161 -1.78 -16.54 -36.64
N LYS A 162 -1.14 -15.43 -36.29
CA LYS A 162 -0.54 -14.45 -37.22
C LYS A 162 0.59 -13.69 -36.53
N ILE A 163 1.62 -13.32 -37.29
CA ILE A 163 2.71 -12.42 -36.85
C ILE A 163 2.82 -11.27 -37.86
N GLU A 164 2.78 -10.02 -37.38
CA GLU A 164 2.96 -8.80 -38.16
C GLU A 164 4.29 -8.14 -37.79
N LYS A 165 5.01 -7.59 -38.79
CA LYS A 165 6.42 -7.15 -38.63
C LYS A 165 6.64 -5.64 -38.79
N GLU A 166 5.62 -4.85 -39.12
CA GLU A 166 5.79 -3.44 -39.52
C GLU A 166 4.61 -2.60 -39.06
N ASN A 167 4.73 -1.81 -37.98
CA ASN A 167 3.59 -1.02 -37.46
C ASN A 167 3.96 0.28 -36.70
N PHE A 168 5.22 0.75 -36.70
CA PHE A 168 5.61 1.95 -35.93
C PHE A 168 5.98 3.15 -36.82
N ILE A 169 5.60 4.35 -36.37
CA ILE A 169 5.97 5.62 -36.99
C ILE A 169 7.39 5.99 -36.55
N ILE A 170 8.22 6.46 -37.50
CA ILE A 170 9.59 6.90 -37.26
C ILE A 170 9.74 8.34 -37.74
N PHE A 171 10.03 9.25 -36.82
CA PHE A 171 10.37 10.63 -37.12
C PHE A 171 11.86 10.75 -37.46
N HIS A 172 12.15 11.39 -38.59
CA HIS A 172 13.50 11.71 -39.03
C HIS A 172 13.75 13.20 -38.76
N VAL A 173 14.52 13.51 -37.72
CA VAL A 173 14.66 14.86 -37.18
C VAL A 173 16.11 15.31 -37.33
N VAL A 174 16.33 16.43 -38.03
CA VAL A 174 17.66 17.04 -38.12
C VAL A 174 17.86 17.94 -36.91
N GLY A 175 18.80 17.58 -36.04
CA GLY A 175 19.15 18.39 -34.87
C GLY A 175 19.90 19.67 -35.26
N GLU A 176 20.09 20.57 -34.28
CA GLU A 176 20.83 21.83 -34.49
C GLU A 176 22.29 21.60 -34.94
N ASN A 177 22.87 20.47 -34.51
CA ASN A 177 24.18 19.98 -34.94
C ASN A 177 24.21 19.45 -36.38
N LYS A 178 23.10 19.55 -37.13
CA LYS A 178 22.89 19.02 -38.49
C LYS A 178 22.97 17.49 -38.60
N ILE A 179 22.89 16.77 -37.47
CA ILE A 179 22.86 15.31 -37.45
C ILE A 179 21.41 14.85 -37.59
N LEU A 180 21.20 13.86 -38.46
CA LEU A 180 19.90 13.21 -38.64
C LEU A 180 19.69 12.17 -37.53
N ASN A 181 18.65 12.38 -36.73
CA ASN A 181 18.25 11.46 -35.66
C ASN A 181 16.97 10.73 -36.05
N LYS A 182 16.94 9.41 -35.84
CA LYS A 182 15.75 8.59 -35.97
C LYS A 182 15.11 8.45 -34.60
N ILE A 183 13.85 8.87 -34.48
CA ILE A 183 13.08 8.83 -33.23
C ILE A 183 11.83 7.99 -33.47
N TYR A 184 11.63 6.95 -32.66
CA TYR A 184 10.56 5.96 -32.82
C TYR A 184 9.38 6.30 -31.92
N TRP A 185 8.17 6.24 -32.50
CA TRP A 185 6.92 6.40 -31.77
C TRP A 185 6.31 5.03 -31.46
N ILE A 186 6.51 4.59 -30.21
CA ILE A 186 6.11 3.26 -29.73
C ILE A 186 5.16 3.36 -28.53
N SER A 187 5.35 4.38 -27.69
CA SER A 187 4.54 4.67 -26.49
C SER A 187 3.69 5.93 -26.69
N PRO A 188 2.73 6.21 -25.79
CA PRO A 188 2.10 7.51 -25.71
C PRO A 188 3.12 8.64 -25.63
N VAL A 189 2.82 9.78 -26.24
CA VAL A 189 3.70 10.96 -26.32
C VAL A 189 2.96 12.15 -25.72
N ASP A 190 3.60 12.84 -24.79
CA ASP A 190 3.12 14.12 -24.29
C ASP A 190 3.30 15.20 -25.37
N SER A 191 2.20 15.77 -25.85
CA SER A 191 2.22 16.73 -26.94
C SER A 191 1.11 17.77 -26.82
N ASN A 192 1.37 18.95 -27.36
CA ASN A 192 0.38 20.01 -27.51
C ASN A 192 -0.57 19.79 -28.72
N LEU A 193 -0.38 18.70 -29.48
CA LEU A 193 -1.18 18.34 -30.65
C LEU A 193 -1.88 16.99 -30.45
N ASP A 194 -2.97 16.75 -31.18
CA ASP A 194 -3.55 15.41 -31.30
C ASP A 194 -2.72 14.59 -32.30
N LEU A 195 -1.57 14.09 -31.84
CA LEU A 195 -0.56 13.45 -32.68
C LEU A 195 -1.11 12.37 -33.63
N PRO A 196 -1.98 11.42 -33.21
CA PRO A 196 -2.53 10.41 -34.13
C PRO A 196 -3.26 11.00 -35.34
N LYS A 197 -3.83 12.20 -35.22
CA LYS A 197 -4.53 12.88 -36.32
C LYS A 197 -3.64 13.86 -37.07
N GLU A 198 -2.67 14.46 -36.38
CA GLU A 198 -1.96 15.64 -36.87
C GLU A 198 -0.49 15.40 -37.23
N TYR A 199 0.09 14.23 -36.94
CA TYR A 199 1.53 14.00 -37.12
C TYR A 199 2.05 14.27 -38.54
N GLN A 200 1.24 14.03 -39.58
CA GLN A 200 1.63 14.30 -40.97
C GLN A 200 1.85 15.80 -41.24
N THR A 201 1.19 16.67 -40.47
CA THR A 201 1.32 18.13 -40.60
C THR A 201 2.64 18.66 -40.04
N LEU A 202 3.42 17.84 -39.33
CA LEU A 202 4.71 18.19 -38.76
C LEU A 202 5.85 18.21 -39.79
N MET A 203 5.60 17.74 -41.00
CA MET A 203 6.59 17.76 -42.08
C MET A 203 7.13 19.17 -42.30
N ASN A 204 8.46 19.31 -42.26
CA ASN A 204 9.19 20.57 -42.41
C ASN A 204 8.90 21.64 -41.33
N LYS A 205 8.21 21.30 -40.24
CA LYS A 205 8.03 22.18 -39.09
C LYS A 205 9.15 22.00 -38.07
N LYS A 206 9.44 23.07 -37.33
CA LYS A 206 10.30 22.98 -36.15
C LYS A 206 9.53 22.30 -35.03
N VAL A 207 10.20 21.38 -34.35
CA VAL A 207 9.66 20.61 -33.23
C VAL A 207 10.71 20.54 -32.13
N ASN A 208 10.27 20.59 -30.88
CA ASN A 208 11.08 20.29 -29.72
C ASN A 208 10.71 18.89 -29.23
N ILE A 209 11.68 17.97 -29.26
CA ILE A 209 11.48 16.56 -28.95
C ILE A 209 12.34 16.17 -27.76
N SER A 210 11.71 15.56 -26.76
CA SER A 210 12.41 14.81 -25.71
C SER A 210 12.28 13.32 -25.98
N TYR A 211 13.35 12.58 -25.74
CA TYR A 211 13.41 11.14 -25.98
C TYR A 211 14.25 10.44 -24.92
N PHE A 212 14.03 9.14 -24.77
CA PHE A 212 14.87 8.24 -23.98
C PHE A 212 15.34 7.06 -24.87
N THR A 213 16.31 6.29 -24.41
CA THR A 213 16.82 5.12 -25.15
C THR A 213 16.27 3.83 -24.56
N MET A 214 15.88 2.88 -25.40
CA MET A 214 15.41 1.55 -24.98
C MET A 214 15.94 0.46 -25.91
N GLU A 215 16.25 -0.71 -25.36
CA GLU A 215 16.62 -1.88 -26.16
C GLU A 215 15.37 -2.58 -26.69
N ILE A 216 15.28 -2.72 -28.02
CA ILE A 216 14.14 -3.31 -28.71
C ILE A 216 14.63 -4.38 -29.67
N PHE A 217 13.95 -5.53 -29.67
CA PHE A 217 14.23 -6.61 -30.60
C PHE A 217 13.83 -6.21 -32.03
N ASP A 218 14.80 -6.18 -32.94
CA ASP A 218 14.60 -5.91 -34.36
C ASP A 218 14.44 -7.24 -35.12
N PRO A 219 13.24 -7.61 -35.56
CA PRO A 219 13.00 -8.89 -36.24
C PRO A 219 13.63 -8.96 -37.64
N LYS A 220 14.08 -7.84 -38.23
CA LYS A 220 14.77 -7.84 -39.53
C LYS A 220 16.22 -8.28 -39.38
N MET A 221 16.86 -7.89 -38.27
CA MET A 221 18.25 -8.23 -37.97
C MET A 221 18.39 -9.41 -37.00
N ASN A 222 17.30 -9.81 -36.35
CA ASN A 222 17.28 -10.88 -35.34
C ASN A 222 18.22 -10.58 -34.14
N GLU A 223 18.27 -9.31 -33.72
CA GLU A 223 19.10 -8.82 -32.62
C GLU A 223 18.38 -7.70 -31.84
N TYR A 224 18.83 -7.41 -30.62
CA TYR A 224 18.38 -6.23 -29.87
C TYR A 224 19.16 -4.99 -30.31
N LYS A 225 18.45 -3.87 -30.44
CA LYS A 225 19.04 -2.57 -30.78
C LYS A 225 18.56 -1.49 -29.82
N THR A 226 19.47 -0.60 -29.44
CA THR A 226 19.12 0.62 -28.72
C THR A 226 18.46 1.62 -29.67
N LEU A 227 17.21 1.97 -29.40
CA LEU A 227 16.43 2.93 -30.18
C LEU A 227 16.11 4.17 -29.34
N ASN A 228 16.05 5.34 -29.98
CA ASN A 228 15.55 6.57 -29.37
C ASN A 228 14.02 6.59 -29.43
N ILE A 229 13.35 6.55 -28.28
CA ILE A 229 11.89 6.53 -28.15
C ILE A 229 11.41 7.91 -27.71
N ILE A 230 10.45 8.47 -28.44
CA ILE A 230 9.90 9.79 -28.11
C ILE A 230 9.07 9.75 -26.83
N SER A 231 9.31 10.73 -25.95
CA SER A 231 8.48 10.95 -24.75
C SER A 231 7.65 12.22 -24.87
N THR A 232 8.19 13.27 -25.49
CA THR A 232 7.51 14.56 -25.64
C THR A 232 7.74 15.13 -27.03
N LEU A 233 6.69 15.73 -27.62
CA LEU A 233 6.77 16.48 -28.87
C LEU A 233 6.00 17.79 -28.74
N LYS A 234 6.69 18.92 -28.89
CA LYS A 234 6.05 20.24 -28.90
C LYS A 234 6.38 20.99 -30.18
N THR A 235 5.40 21.73 -30.69
CA THR A 235 5.59 22.74 -31.74
C THR A 235 5.62 24.13 -31.11
N GLU A 236 6.39 25.05 -31.70
CA GLU A 236 6.36 26.48 -31.33
C GLU A 236 4.99 27.11 -31.64
#